data_AF-A0A5M8NYS5-F1
#
_entry.id   AF-A0A5M8NYS5-F1
#
_cell.length_a   1.000
_cell.length_b   1.000
_cell.length_c   1.000
_cell.angle_alpha   90.00
_cell.angle_beta   90.00
_cell.angle_gamma   90.00
#
_symmetry.space_group_name_H-M   'P 1'
#
loop_
_entity.id
_entity.type
_entity.pdbx_description
1 polymer ?
#
loop_
_entity_poly.entity_id
_entity_poly.type
_entity_poly.pdbx_seq_one_letter_code
_entity_poly.pdbx_strand_id
1 'polypeptide(L)'
;MLHKTRAVILYQMNYSDVYTIVHVYTEAFGPVSYLTAKSKSKTTRVPKSFFHPLAVVDLEVEHQNLREIQRIKESKPHFPLFSVLTERNNLS
;
A
#
# COMPACT_ATOMS: atom_id res chain seq x y z
N MET A 1 -1.13 -9.91 14.89
CA MET A 1 0.26 -9.62 15.29
C MET A 1 0.90 -8.70 14.27
N LEU A 2 2.01 -8.06 14.61
CA LEU A 2 2.73 -7.15 13.72
C LEU A 2 3.71 -7.96 12.85
N HIS A 3 3.67 -7.76 11.54
CA HIS A 3 4.52 -8.48 10.58
C HIS A 3 5.16 -7.52 9.59
N LYS A 4 6.37 -7.86 9.15
CA LYS A 4 7.02 -7.20 8.01
C LYS A 4 6.95 -8.13 6.82
N THR A 5 6.52 -7.62 5.67
CA THR A 5 6.42 -8.39 4.44
C THR A 5 6.63 -7.48 3.25
N ARG A 6 7.28 -8.00 2.20
CA ARG A 6 7.23 -7.38 0.88
C ARG A 6 5.89 -7.65 0.23
N ALA A 7 5.50 -6.74 -0.64
CA ALA A 7 4.22 -6.83 -1.29
C ALA A 7 4.16 -6.08 -2.62
N VAL A 8 3.32 -6.57 -3.53
CA VAL A 8 2.99 -5.92 -4.80
C VAL A 8 1.58 -5.35 -4.70
N ILE A 9 1.46 -4.04 -4.90
CA ILE A 9 0.16 -3.36 -4.91
C ILE A 9 -0.61 -3.76 -6.18
N LEU A 10 -1.85 -4.18 -6.04
CA LEU A 10 -2.71 -4.53 -7.18
C LEU A 10 -3.58 -3.33 -7.56
N TYR A 11 -4.46 -2.92 -6.65
CA TYR A 11 -5.33 -1.76 -6.81
C TYR A 11 -5.77 -1.23 -5.45
N GLN A 12 -6.36 -0.04 -5.45
CA GLN A 12 -6.92 0.58 -4.24
C GLN A 12 -8.32 1.14 -4.51
N MET A 13 -9.16 1.14 -3.49
CA MET A 13 -10.52 1.67 -3.53
C MET A 13 -10.82 2.49 -2.29
N ASN A 14 -11.55 3.59 -2.49
CA ASN A 14 -12.07 4.38 -1.38
C ASN A 14 -13.04 3.53 -0.56
N TYR A 15 -12.87 3.49 0.76
CA TYR A 15 -13.77 2.80 1.67
C TYR A 15 -14.64 3.75 2.48
N SER A 16 -14.05 4.85 2.96
CA SER A 16 -14.76 5.94 3.64
C SER A 16 -14.03 7.26 3.44
N ASP A 17 -14.54 8.36 3.99
CA ASP A 17 -13.85 9.65 3.95
C ASP A 17 -12.47 9.63 4.62
N VAL A 18 -12.26 8.67 5.51
CA VAL A 18 -11.04 8.53 6.30
C VAL A 18 -10.15 7.40 5.81
N TYR A 19 -10.70 6.36 5.16
CA TYR A 19 -9.96 5.14 4.85
C TYR A 19 -10.05 4.71 3.38
N THR A 20 -8.98 4.05 2.93
CA THR A 20 -8.85 3.37 1.64
C THR A 20 -8.52 1.91 1.91
N ILE A 21 -9.10 1.00 1.12
CA ILE A 21 -8.68 -0.39 1.07
C ILE A 21 -7.69 -0.54 -0.08
N VAL A 22 -6.57 -1.19 0.20
CA VAL A 22 -5.55 -1.54 -0.79
C VAL A 22 -5.51 -3.05 -0.90
N HIS A 23 -5.68 -3.55 -2.11
CA HIS A 23 -5.53 -4.97 -2.43
C HIS A 23 -4.08 -5.23 -2.84
N VAL A 24 -3.48 -6.21 -2.20
CA VAL A 24 -2.03 -6.43 -2.26
C VAL A 24 -1.76 -7.93 -2.35
N TYR A 25 -0.78 -8.30 -3.18
CA TYR A 25 -0.19 -9.62 -3.12
C TYR A 25 1.05 -9.57 -2.23
N THR A 26 1.00 -10.24 -1.07
CA THR A 26 2.09 -10.26 -0.09
C THR A 26 2.91 -11.53 -0.21
N GLU A 27 4.20 -11.42 0.07
CA GLU A 27 5.11 -12.57 0.10
C GLU A 27 4.73 -13.59 1.19
N ALA A 28 4.34 -13.11 2.39
CA ALA A 28 4.08 -13.99 3.54
C ALA A 28 2.65 -14.55 3.61
N PHE A 29 1.65 -13.83 3.09
CA PHE A 29 0.23 -14.16 3.30
C PHE A 29 -0.56 -14.29 2.00
N GLY A 30 0.09 -14.20 0.84
CA GLY A 30 -0.59 -14.21 -0.45
C GLY A 30 -1.49 -12.97 -0.65
N PRO A 31 -2.64 -13.10 -1.34
CA PRO A 31 -3.57 -12.01 -1.56
C PRO A 31 -4.22 -11.53 -0.25
N VAL A 32 -4.09 -10.25 0.08
CA VAL A 32 -4.66 -9.66 1.29
C VAL A 32 -5.22 -8.26 1.00
N SER A 33 -6.35 -7.96 1.65
CA SER A 33 -6.94 -6.63 1.70
C SER A 33 -6.47 -5.89 2.95
N TYR A 34 -5.84 -4.73 2.76
CA TYR A 34 -5.38 -3.89 3.86
C TYR A 34 -6.13 -2.56 3.91
N LEU A 35 -6.56 -2.16 5.11
CA LEU A 35 -7.07 -0.83 5.38
C LEU A 35 -5.90 0.12 5.69
N THR A 36 -5.91 1.27 5.04
CA THR A 36 -4.99 2.38 5.32
C THR A 36 -5.75 3.70 5.41
N ALA A 37 -5.25 4.63 6.22
CA ALA A 37 -5.84 5.96 6.33
C ALA A 37 -5.53 6.79 5.09
N LYS A 38 -6.51 7.54 4.59
CA LYS A 38 -6.32 8.59 3.59
C LYS A 38 -5.53 9.71 4.25
N SER A 39 -4.22 9.70 4.12
CA SER A 39 -3.37 10.74 4.72
C SER A 39 -3.78 12.15 4.24
N LYS A 40 -3.86 13.09 5.18
CA LYS A 40 -3.96 14.56 4.94
C LYS A 40 -2.64 15.31 5.23
N SER A 41 -1.57 14.65 5.67
CA SER A 41 -0.37 15.31 6.24
C SER A 41 0.94 14.96 5.53
N LYS A 42 1.82 15.96 5.33
CA LYS A 42 3.12 15.91 4.62
C LYS A 42 4.15 14.90 5.17
N THR A 43 3.95 14.34 6.37
CA THR A 43 4.95 13.51 7.11
C THR A 43 4.42 12.10 7.46
N THR A 44 3.57 11.52 6.62
CA THR A 44 2.95 10.24 6.95
C THR A 44 3.85 9.05 6.63
N ARG A 45 3.86 8.07 7.55
CA ARG A 45 4.51 6.75 7.41
C ARG A 45 3.96 5.89 6.27
N VAL A 46 2.85 6.32 5.67
CA VAL A 46 2.14 5.63 4.59
C VAL A 46 1.72 6.64 3.51
N PRO A 47 2.65 7.12 2.66
CA PRO A 47 2.34 8.02 1.56
C PRO A 47 1.41 7.39 0.52
N LYS A 48 0.36 8.12 0.13
CA LYS A 48 -0.62 7.67 -0.88
C LYS A 48 0.03 7.34 -2.24
N SER A 49 1.15 8.00 -2.55
CA SER A 49 1.92 7.76 -3.78
C SER A 49 2.52 6.36 -3.87
N PHE A 50 2.67 5.63 -2.76
CA PHE A 50 3.22 4.26 -2.77
C PHE A 50 2.20 3.19 -3.13
N PHE A 51 0.92 3.54 -3.23
CA PHE A 51 -0.16 2.60 -3.59
C PHE A 51 -0.60 2.74 -5.04
N HIS A 52 0.33 3.02 -5.94
CA HIS A 52 0.06 2.84 -7.36
C HIS A 52 0.06 1.33 -7.70
N PRO A 53 -0.74 0.90 -8.68
CA PRO A 53 -0.68 -0.47 -9.17
C PRO A 53 0.75 -0.88 -9.55
N LEU A 54 1.11 -2.12 -9.24
CA LEU A 54 2.43 -2.75 -9.47
C LEU A 54 3.59 -2.13 -8.68
N ALA A 55 3.34 -1.22 -7.74
CA ALA A 55 4.35 -0.79 -6.79
C ALA A 55 4.81 -1.97 -5.94
N VAL A 56 6.12 -2.14 -5.78
CA VAL A 56 6.69 -3.05 -4.78
C VAL A 56 7.04 -2.26 -3.53
N VAL A 57 6.49 -2.69 -2.41
CA VAL A 57 6.58 -1.99 -1.13
C VAL A 57 6.97 -2.95 -0.02
N ASP A 58 7.77 -2.44 0.91
CA ASP A 58 7.99 -3.05 2.22
C ASP A 58 6.88 -2.58 3.15
N LEU A 59 6.09 -3.51 3.67
CA LEU A 59 4.97 -3.23 4.56
C LEU A 59 5.25 -3.68 5.99
N GLU A 60 4.87 -2.85 6.95
CA GLU A 60 4.64 -3.26 8.32
C GLU A 60 3.12 -3.32 8.56
N VAL A 61 2.61 -4.52 8.84
CA VAL A 61 1.18 -4.81 8.86
C VAL A 61 0.74 -5.44 10.16
N GLU A 62 -0.47 -5.10 10.59
CA GLU A 62 -1.17 -5.83 11.63
C GLU A 62 -2.05 -6.89 10.95
N HIS A 63 -1.61 -8.15 11.01
CA HIS A 63 -2.28 -9.30 10.42
C HIS A 63 -2.88 -10.20 11.52
N GLN A 64 -4.17 -10.52 11.42
CA GLN A 64 -4.90 -11.36 12.39
C GLN A 64 -5.71 -12.44 11.65
N ASN A 65 -5.61 -13.70 12.08
CA ASN A 65 -6.15 -14.86 11.34
C ASN A 65 -7.66 -14.81 11.07
N LEU A 66 -8.46 -14.18 11.93
CA LEU A 66 -9.92 -14.12 11.81
C LEU A 66 -10.42 -12.82 11.17
N ARG A 67 -9.52 -11.98 10.66
CA ARG A 67 -9.85 -10.68 10.12
C ARG A 67 -9.71 -10.68 8.60
N GLU A 68 -10.77 -10.37 7.88
CA GLU A 68 -10.74 -10.32 6.41
C GLU A 68 -9.95 -9.11 5.88
N ILE A 69 -10.11 -7.95 6.54
CA ILE A 69 -9.43 -6.70 6.17
C ILE A 69 -8.41 -6.35 7.25
N GLN A 70 -7.14 -6.49 6.92
CA GLN A 70 -6.00 -6.23 7.80
C GLN A 70 -5.65 -4.74 7.84
N ARG A 71 -4.61 -4.33 8.59
CA ARG A 71 -4.19 -2.90 8.67
C ARG A 71 -2.74 -2.71 8.31
N ILE A 72 -2.44 -1.66 7.55
CA ILE A 72 -1.06 -1.19 7.33
C ILE A 72 -0.70 -0.20 8.45
N LYS A 73 0.45 -0.41 9.07
CA LYS A 73 1.05 0.52 10.04
C LYS A 73 2.07 1.45 9.38
N GLU A 74 2.90 0.90 8.50
CA GLU A 74 3.95 1.63 7.79
C GLU A 74 4.16 1.01 6.41
N SER A 75 4.54 1.86 5.44
CA SER A 75 4.88 1.41 4.09
C SER A 75 6.08 2.17 3.57
N LYS A 76 7.03 1.45 2.95
CA LYS A 76 8.19 2.04 2.29
C LYS A 76 8.28 1.53 0.86
N PRO A 77 8.75 2.34 -0.10
CA PRO A 77 9.03 1.84 -1.43
C PRO A 77 10.20 0.85 -1.33
N HIS A 78 10.07 -0.33 -1.93
CA HIS A 78 11.15 -1.31 -1.94
C HIS A 78 12.31 -0.86 -2.83
N PHE A 79 11.99 -0.16 -3.91
CA PHE A 79 12.96 0.49 -4.80
C PHE A 79 12.49 1.89 -5.21
N PRO A 80 13.41 2.81 -5.55
CA PRO A 80 13.05 4.14 -6.03
C PRO A 80 12.22 4.05 -7.32
N LEU A 81 10.98 4.52 -7.30
CA LEU A 81 10.02 4.46 -8.41
C LEU A 81 10.31 5.46 -9.55
N PHE A 82 11.55 5.90 -9.70
CA PHE A 82 11.92 7.08 -10.49
C PHE A 82 11.67 6.92 -12.00
N SER A 83 11.69 5.69 -12.54
CA SER A 83 11.53 5.45 -13.97
C SER A 83 10.06 5.34 -14.41
N VAL A 84 9.22 4.63 -13.66
CA VAL A 84 7.85 4.26 -14.10
C VAL A 84 6.87 5.44 -14.04
N LEU A 85 7.07 6.39 -13.12
CA LEU A 85 6.15 7.53 -12.94
C LEU A 85 6.42 8.71 -13.89
N THR A 86 7.61 8.76 -14.51
CA THR A 86 8.06 9.92 -15.29
C THR A 86 7.50 9.94 -16.72
N GLU A 87 7.12 8.79 -17.29
CA GLU A 87 6.66 8.71 -18.69
C GLU A 87 5.23 9.24 -18.93
N ARG A 88 4.45 9.51 -17.86
CA ARG A 88 3.07 9.99 -17.99
C ARG A 88 2.92 11.46 -18.37
N ASN A 89 4.00 12.25 -18.34
CA ASN A 89 3.93 13.69 -18.61
C ASN A 89 4.29 14.11 -20.05
N ASN A 90 4.62 13.17 -20.94
CA ASN A 90 5.09 13.48 -22.31
C ASN A 90 4.13 13.06 -23.43
N LEU A 91 2.86 12.80 -23.11
CA LEU A 91 1.81 12.56 -24.10
C LEU A 91 0.86 13.75 -24.13
N SER A 92 1.34 14.85 -24.72
CA SER A 92 0.56 16.01 -25.16
C SER A 92 0.44 15.99 -26.67
#